data_AF-A0A2V9ZK70-F1
#
_entry.id   AF-A0A2V9ZK70-F1
#
_cell.length_a   1.000
_cell.length_b   1.000
_cell.length_c   1.000
_cell.angle_alpha   90.00
_cell.angle_beta   90.00
_cell.angle_gamma   90.00
#
_symmetry.space_group_name_H-M   'P 1'
#
loop_
_entity.id
_entity.type
_entity.pdbx_description
1 polymer ?
#
loop_
_entity_poly.entity_id
_entity_poly.type
_entity_poly.pdbx_seq_one_letter_code
_entity_poly.pdbx_strand_id
1 'polypeptide(L)'
;TIPANVAGTFSTMGARRLFVFGGIALIAVGMFFGEIFAVFLLHQNGGQTGQALLAAAEAVAAQDPSAAKKAFAQIGDLLEDRGTKVDTHVHMVDAGYLALLLALIQPYLALSAASKKLLAKLFLIGGGVLPVGIFLIHYVGLAHSPIPVIGWASILADSAGAMLIIVLIGQIWGS
;
A
#
# COMPACT_ATOMS: atom_id res chain seq x y z
N THR A 1 20.84 12.27 38.56
CA THR A 1 19.48 12.79 38.31
C THR A 1 19.54 13.68 37.08
N ILE A 2 18.91 13.26 35.98
CA ILE A 2 18.86 14.06 34.75
C ILE A 2 17.98 15.29 35.02
N PRO A 3 18.42 16.52 34.71
CA PRO A 3 17.65 17.73 35.00
C PRO A 3 16.32 17.72 34.24
N ALA A 4 15.25 18.08 34.95
CA ALA A 4 13.87 18.09 34.45
C ALA A 4 13.62 19.03 33.25
N ASN A 5 14.60 19.85 32.86
CA ASN A 5 14.47 20.78 31.73
C ASN A 5 14.62 20.12 30.34
N VAL A 6 15.20 18.91 30.25
CA VAL A 6 15.38 18.21 28.96
C VAL A 6 14.12 17.47 28.54
N ALA A 7 13.28 17.06 29.51
CA ALA A 7 12.00 16.41 29.24
C ALA A 7 10.93 17.36 28.67
N GLY A 8 11.13 18.68 28.80
CA GLY A 8 10.19 19.71 28.34
C GLY A 8 10.38 20.19 26.89
N THR A 9 11.43 19.75 26.19
CA THR A 9 11.81 20.34 24.89
C THR A 9 11.15 19.67 23.68
N PHE A 10 10.52 18.50 23.85
CA PHE A 10 9.72 17.88 22.79
C PHE A 10 8.23 18.09 23.07
N SER A 11 7.70 19.23 22.62
CA SER A 11 6.24 19.42 22.53
C SER A 11 5.63 18.20 21.82
N THR A 12 4.69 17.54 22.48
CA THR A 12 4.07 16.31 21.95
C THR A 12 3.56 16.56 20.54
N MET A 13 3.94 15.70 19.58
CA MET A 13 3.58 15.87 18.18
C MET A 13 2.05 15.96 18.01
N GLY A 14 1.58 17.10 17.52
CA GLY A 14 0.18 17.34 17.20
C GLY A 14 -0.23 16.67 15.88
N ALA A 15 -1.54 16.52 15.66
CA ALA A 15 -2.10 15.83 14.49
C ALA A 15 -1.56 16.38 13.15
N ARG A 16 -1.48 17.70 13.01
CA ARG A 16 -0.93 18.35 11.81
C ARG A 16 0.52 17.93 11.54
N ARG A 17 1.37 17.93 12.57
CA ARG A 17 2.78 17.52 12.43
C ARG A 17 2.89 16.03 12.10
N LEU A 18 2.06 15.19 12.72
CA LEU A 18 1.99 13.76 12.39
C LEU A 18 1.67 13.56 10.90
N PHE A 19 0.63 14.22 10.39
CA PHE A 19 0.27 14.13 8.98
C PHE A 19 1.37 14.66 8.04
N VAL A 20 2.03 15.77 8.37
CA VAL A 20 3.14 16.30 7.55
C VAL A 20 4.31 15.32 7.49
N PHE A 21 4.85 14.93 8.64
CA PHE A 21 6.02 14.06 8.67
C PHE A 21 5.70 12.65 8.20
N GLY A 22 4.55 12.12 8.58
CA GLY A 22 4.07 10.82 8.13
C GLY A 22 3.77 10.79 6.63
N GLY A 23 3.15 11.85 6.09
CA GLY A 23 2.90 11.98 4.66
C GLY A 23 4.18 12.03 3.83
N ILE A 24 5.16 12.83 4.27
CA ILE A 24 6.49 12.89 3.63
C ILE A 24 7.18 11.53 3.69
N ALA A 25 7.14 10.85 4.84
CA ALA A 25 7.74 9.53 4.99
C ALA A 25 7.09 8.49 4.07
N LEU A 26 5.75 8.47 3.97
CA LEU A 26 5.01 7.58 3.08
C LEU A 26 5.38 7.83 1.60
N ILE A 27 5.44 9.09 1.18
CA ILE A 27 5.86 9.44 -0.19
C ILE A 27 7.30 8.99 -0.44
N ALA A 28 8.23 9.34 0.44
CA ALA A 28 9.65 9.02 0.26
C ALA A 28 9.89 7.51 0.20
N VAL A 29 9.27 6.75 1.10
CA VAL A 29 9.38 5.28 1.11
C VAL A 29 8.71 4.68 -0.13
N GLY A 30 7.53 5.17 -0.52
CA GLY A 30 6.83 4.72 -1.72
C GLY A 30 7.62 4.98 -3.00
N MET A 31 8.24 6.16 -3.13
CA MET A 31 9.11 6.48 -4.27
C MET A 31 10.36 5.59 -4.29
N PHE A 32 11.04 5.45 -3.15
CA PHE A 32 12.23 4.59 -3.05
C PHE A 32 11.93 3.13 -3.41
N PHE A 33 10.80 2.61 -2.90
CA PHE A 33 10.32 1.29 -3.27
C PHE A 33 10.06 1.21 -4.79
N GLY A 34 9.32 2.17 -5.34
CA GLY A 34 9.02 2.23 -6.78
C GLY A 34 10.27 2.23 -7.66
N GLU A 35 11.31 2.97 -7.29
CA GLU A 35 12.60 3.01 -8.00
C GLU A 35 13.30 1.64 -8.02
N ILE A 36 13.36 0.95 -6.88
CA ILE A 36 13.93 -0.40 -6.81
C ILE A 36 13.19 -1.34 -7.77
N PHE A 37 11.86 -1.31 -7.77
CA PHE A 37 11.07 -2.19 -8.64
C PHE A 37 11.16 -1.81 -10.13
N ALA A 38 11.24 -0.51 -10.43
CA ALA A 38 11.44 -0.02 -11.80
C ALA A 38 12.76 -0.51 -12.39
N VAL A 39 13.85 -0.42 -11.62
CA VAL A 39 15.19 -0.80 -12.09
C VAL A 39 15.35 -2.31 -12.17
N PHE A 40 14.96 -3.05 -11.12
CA PHE A 40 15.34 -4.46 -11.00
C PHE A 40 14.30 -5.45 -11.48
N LEU A 41 13.01 -5.09 -11.49
CA LEU A 41 11.94 -6.06 -11.76
C LEU A 41 11.12 -5.76 -13.01
N LEU A 42 10.81 -4.49 -13.28
CA LEU A 42 9.98 -4.15 -14.45
C LEU A 42 10.64 -4.52 -15.78
N HIS A 43 11.97 -4.38 -15.89
CA HIS A 43 12.70 -4.72 -17.12
C HIS A 43 12.78 -6.24 -17.34
N GLN A 44 12.98 -7.02 -16.27
CA GLN A 44 13.06 -8.48 -16.35
C GLN A 44 11.68 -9.12 -16.55
N ASN A 45 10.66 -8.67 -15.81
CA ASN A 45 9.29 -9.15 -15.97
C ASN A 45 8.77 -8.85 -17.39
N GLY A 46 9.10 -7.70 -17.98
CA GLY A 46 8.69 -7.38 -19.36
C GLY A 46 9.18 -8.41 -20.40
N GLY A 47 10.43 -8.84 -20.29
CA GLY A 47 10.99 -9.88 -21.16
C GLY A 47 10.34 -11.25 -20.92
N GLN A 48 10.13 -11.63 -19.66
CA GLN A 48 9.51 -12.91 -19.29
C GLN A 48 8.03 -12.98 -19.71
N THR A 49 7.27 -11.89 -19.54
CA THR A 49 5.87 -11.81 -19.99
C THR A 49 5.79 -11.96 -21.51
N GLY A 50 6.70 -11.32 -22.26
CA GLY A 50 6.77 -11.48 -23.72
C GLY A 50 7.05 -12.92 -24.16
N GLN A 51 7.98 -13.60 -23.49
CA GLN A 51 8.27 -15.02 -23.75
C GLN A 51 7.08 -15.92 -23.41
N ALA A 52 6.40 -15.68 -22.29
CA ALA A 52 5.23 -16.45 -21.90
C ALA A 52 4.06 -16.26 -22.88
N LEU A 53 3.87 -15.05 -23.41
CA LEU A 53 2.89 -14.76 -24.46
C LEU A 53 3.22 -15.49 -25.77
N LEU A 54 4.50 -15.53 -26.17
CA LEU A 54 4.92 -16.28 -27.35
C LEU A 54 4.67 -17.78 -27.18
N ALA A 55 5.04 -18.34 -26.03
CA ALA A 55 4.78 -19.75 -25.70
C ALA A 55 3.27 -20.09 -25.69
N ALA A 56 2.43 -19.17 -25.21
CA ALA A 56 0.97 -19.33 -25.28
C ALA A 56 0.48 -19.36 -26.74
N ALA A 57 0.97 -18.46 -27.59
CA ALA A 57 0.62 -18.42 -29.01
C ALA A 57 1.04 -19.70 -29.75
N GLU A 58 2.25 -20.19 -29.48
CA GLU A 58 2.76 -21.46 -30.02
C GLU A 58 1.92 -22.65 -29.58
N ALA A 59 1.57 -22.74 -28.29
CA ALA A 59 0.73 -23.82 -27.76
C ALA A 59 -0.68 -23.82 -28.35
N VAL A 60 -1.27 -22.63 -28.54
CA VAL A 60 -2.57 -22.48 -29.22
C VAL A 60 -2.49 -22.90 -30.68
N ALA A 61 -1.43 -22.50 -31.40
CA ALA A 61 -1.19 -22.90 -32.79
C ALA A 61 -1.01 -24.41 -32.94
N ALA A 62 -0.36 -25.05 -31.97
CA ALA A 62 -0.18 -26.50 -31.90
C ALA A 62 -1.44 -27.26 -31.44
N GLN A 63 -2.55 -26.57 -31.12
CA GLN A 63 -3.75 -27.14 -30.54
C GLN A 63 -3.48 -27.96 -29.26
N ASP A 64 -2.52 -27.52 -28.45
CA ASP A 64 -2.21 -28.13 -27.15
C ASP A 64 -2.86 -27.31 -26.02
N PRO A 65 -4.08 -27.67 -25.57
CA PRO A 65 -4.79 -26.95 -24.53
C PRO A 65 -4.10 -27.03 -23.17
N SER A 66 -3.31 -28.09 -22.92
CA SER A 66 -2.58 -28.26 -21.66
C SER A 66 -1.42 -27.26 -21.57
N ALA A 67 -0.62 -27.18 -22.65
CA ALA A 67 0.45 -26.21 -22.76
C ALA A 67 -0.07 -24.77 -22.75
N ALA A 68 -1.17 -24.50 -23.45
CA ALA A 68 -1.81 -23.18 -23.47
C ALA A 68 -2.26 -22.76 -22.06
N LYS A 69 -2.94 -23.65 -21.31
CA LYS A 69 -3.36 -23.38 -19.93
C LYS A 69 -2.17 -23.07 -19.02
N LYS A 70 -1.08 -23.81 -19.16
CA LYS A 70 0.15 -23.58 -18.38
C LYS A 70 0.77 -22.22 -18.70
N ALA A 71 0.86 -21.85 -19.97
CA ALA A 71 1.39 -20.56 -20.39
C ALA A 71 0.52 -19.40 -19.88
N PHE A 72 -0.81 -19.52 -19.94
CA PHE A 72 -1.71 -18.50 -19.38
C PHE A 72 -1.61 -18.37 -17.86
N ALA A 73 -1.43 -19.47 -17.13
CA ALA A 73 -1.18 -19.41 -15.69
C ALA A 73 0.11 -18.62 -15.38
N GLN A 74 1.20 -18.91 -16.11
CA GLN A 74 2.47 -18.19 -15.97
C GLN A 74 2.35 -16.70 -16.31
N ILE A 75 1.58 -16.34 -17.34
CA ILE A 75 1.29 -14.92 -17.65
C ILE A 75 0.54 -14.27 -16.48
N GLY A 76 -0.47 -14.95 -15.93
CA GLY A 76 -1.22 -14.48 -14.77
C GLY A 76 -0.32 -14.17 -13.58
N ASP A 77 0.54 -15.12 -13.20
CA ASP A 77 1.48 -14.97 -12.08
C ASP A 77 2.42 -13.76 -12.28
N LEU A 78 2.96 -13.57 -13.49
CA LEU A 78 3.84 -12.44 -13.81
C LEU A 78 3.12 -11.10 -13.76
N LEU A 79 1.85 -11.06 -14.20
CA LEU A 79 1.04 -9.85 -14.16
C LEU A 79 0.60 -9.50 -12.73
N GLU A 80 0.25 -10.48 -11.92
CA GLU A 80 -0.09 -10.29 -10.50
C GLU A 80 1.13 -9.81 -9.71
N ASP A 81 2.30 -10.42 -9.94
CA ASP A 81 3.56 -9.99 -9.33
C ASP A 81 3.85 -8.51 -9.64
N ARG A 82 3.82 -8.17 -10.93
CA ARG A 82 4.03 -6.78 -11.37
C ARG A 82 2.97 -5.84 -10.80
N GLY A 83 1.70 -6.23 -10.89
CA GLY A 83 0.56 -5.41 -10.47
C GLY A 83 0.63 -5.06 -8.99
N THR A 84 0.78 -6.08 -8.13
CA THR A 84 0.87 -5.88 -6.68
C THR A 84 2.04 -4.98 -6.27
N LYS A 85 3.19 -5.07 -6.96
CA LYS A 85 4.35 -4.19 -6.71
C LYS A 85 4.10 -2.75 -7.16
N VAL A 86 3.47 -2.56 -8.32
CA VAL A 86 3.07 -1.22 -8.78
C VAL A 86 2.06 -0.60 -7.80
N ASP A 87 1.00 -1.35 -7.48
CA ASP A 87 -0.07 -0.90 -6.60
C ASP A 87 0.46 -0.57 -5.20
N THR A 88 1.39 -1.37 -4.66
CA THR A 88 2.05 -1.11 -3.37
C THR A 88 2.65 0.29 -3.33
N HIS A 89 3.43 0.67 -4.34
CA HIS A 89 4.10 1.98 -4.32
C HIS A 89 3.10 3.12 -4.56
N VAL A 90 2.13 2.94 -5.47
CA VAL A 90 1.13 3.96 -5.79
C VAL A 90 0.28 4.27 -4.56
N HIS A 91 -0.27 3.24 -3.90
CA HIS A 91 -1.10 3.43 -2.72
C HIS A 91 -0.34 4.03 -1.54
N MET A 92 0.96 3.74 -1.40
CA MET A 92 1.79 4.36 -0.37
C MET A 92 1.98 5.87 -0.63
N VAL A 93 2.25 6.25 -1.89
CA VAL A 93 2.42 7.65 -2.30
C VAL A 93 1.09 8.42 -2.19
N ASP A 94 -0.02 7.84 -2.65
CA ASP A 94 -1.35 8.45 -2.57
C ASP A 94 -1.78 8.68 -1.12
N ALA A 95 -1.59 7.69 -0.24
CA ALA A 95 -1.83 7.85 1.19
C ALA A 95 -0.96 8.97 1.78
N GLY A 96 0.28 9.09 1.32
CA GLY A 96 1.18 10.17 1.71
C GLY A 96 0.68 11.55 1.28
N TYR A 97 0.27 11.73 0.03
CA TYR A 97 -0.35 12.99 -0.43
C TYR A 97 -1.63 13.32 0.31
N LEU A 98 -2.48 12.32 0.53
CA LEU A 98 -3.72 12.51 1.28
C LEU A 98 -3.44 12.91 2.74
N ALA A 99 -2.40 12.36 3.38
CA ALA A 99 -1.94 12.84 4.68
C ALA A 99 -1.54 14.32 4.64
N LEU A 100 -0.80 14.76 3.63
CA LEU A 100 -0.43 16.18 3.48
C LEU A 100 -1.66 17.08 3.32
N LEU A 101 -2.64 16.67 2.52
CA LEU A 101 -3.91 17.39 2.39
C LEU A 101 -4.68 17.44 3.72
N LEU A 102 -4.75 16.32 4.43
CA LEU A 102 -5.38 16.25 5.76
C LEU A 102 -4.69 17.17 6.77
N ALA A 103 -3.37 17.38 6.66
CA ALA A 103 -2.62 18.31 7.50
C ALA A 103 -3.10 19.77 7.32
N LEU A 104 -3.49 20.15 6.10
CA LEU A 104 -3.96 21.50 5.78
C LEU A 104 -5.32 21.79 6.41
N ILE A 105 -6.20 20.78 6.46
CA ILE A 105 -7.55 20.95 7.02
C ILE A 105 -7.59 20.87 8.55
N GLN A 106 -6.55 20.33 9.21
CA GLN A 106 -6.51 20.15 10.67
C GLN A 106 -6.91 21.38 11.51
N PRO A 107 -6.56 22.63 11.15
CA PRO A 107 -6.97 23.82 11.89
C PRO A 107 -8.48 24.07 11.88
N TYR A 108 -9.19 23.63 10.84
CA TYR A 108 -10.62 23.89 10.64
C TYR A 108 -11.53 22.87 11.30
N LEU A 109 -10.99 21.73 11.73
CA LEU A 109 -11.77 20.67 12.36
C LEU A 109 -12.15 21.03 13.80
N ALA A 110 -13.44 20.97 14.13
CA ALA A 110 -14.00 21.15 15.47
C ALA A 110 -13.84 19.90 16.37
N LEU A 111 -12.78 19.11 16.17
CA LEU A 111 -12.45 17.93 16.98
C LEU A 111 -11.52 18.29 18.14
N SER A 112 -11.58 17.50 19.23
CA SER A 112 -10.60 17.61 20.32
C SER A 112 -9.18 17.30 19.80
N ALA A 113 -8.16 17.87 20.44
CA ALA A 113 -6.77 17.61 20.08
C ALA A 113 -6.41 16.11 20.18
N ALA A 114 -7.01 15.39 21.13
CA ALA A 114 -6.85 13.95 21.30
C ALA A 114 -7.44 13.17 20.13
N SER A 115 -8.67 13.51 19.71
CA SER A 115 -9.35 12.88 18.58
C SER A 115 -8.60 13.09 17.26
N LYS A 116 -8.15 14.33 16.98
CA LYS A 116 -7.33 14.64 15.80
C LYS A 116 -6.05 13.80 15.77
N LYS A 117 -5.39 13.65 16.93
CA LYS A 117 -4.16 12.87 17.05
C LYS A 117 -4.39 11.38 16.87
N LEU A 118 -5.49 10.84 17.39
CA LEU A 118 -5.88 9.44 17.21
C LEU A 118 -6.16 9.15 15.73
N LEU A 119 -6.99 9.97 15.08
CA LEU A 119 -7.30 9.83 13.66
C LEU A 119 -6.04 9.92 12.80
N ALA A 120 -5.14 10.86 13.09
CA ALA A 120 -3.86 10.96 12.38
C ALA A 120 -3.01 9.69 12.52
N LYS A 121 -2.94 9.10 13.73
CA LYS A 121 -2.22 7.84 13.92
C LYS A 121 -2.86 6.69 13.16
N LEU A 122 -4.18 6.53 13.24
CA LEU A 122 -4.91 5.48 12.54
C LEU A 122 -4.74 5.60 11.02
N PHE A 123 -4.80 6.81 10.49
CA PHE A 123 -4.55 7.08 9.07
C PHE A 123 -3.15 6.63 8.65
N LEU A 124 -2.11 7.02 9.39
CA LEU A 124 -0.73 6.68 9.05
C LEU A 124 -0.45 5.17 9.18
N ILE A 125 -1.04 4.52 10.19
CA ILE A 125 -0.97 3.06 10.31
C ILE A 125 -1.65 2.41 9.11
N GLY A 126 -2.85 2.86 8.72
CA GLY A 126 -3.56 2.33 7.55
C GLY A 126 -2.80 2.55 6.25
N GLY A 127 -2.25 3.75 6.07
CA GLY A 127 -1.48 4.13 4.88
C GLY A 127 -0.16 3.35 4.77
N GLY A 128 0.37 2.83 5.87
CA GLY A 128 1.51 1.91 5.88
C GLY A 128 1.11 0.44 5.74
N VAL A 129 0.05 0.00 6.41
CA VAL A 129 -0.40 -1.40 6.39
C VAL A 129 -1.03 -1.78 5.06
N LEU A 130 -1.79 -0.88 4.42
CA LEU A 130 -2.39 -1.09 3.10
C LEU A 130 -1.36 -1.54 2.05
N PRO A 131 -0.29 -0.77 1.75
CA PRO A 131 0.69 -1.16 0.76
C PRO A 131 1.44 -2.45 1.14
N VAL A 132 1.68 -2.70 2.45
CA VAL A 132 2.25 -3.97 2.90
C VAL A 132 1.31 -5.15 2.59
N GLY A 133 0.00 -4.98 2.83
CA GLY A 133 -1.01 -5.98 2.50
C GLY A 133 -1.03 -6.27 1.00
N ILE A 134 -1.07 -5.23 0.16
CA ILE A 134 -1.05 -5.35 -1.31
C ILE A 134 0.19 -6.10 -1.78
N PHE A 135 1.38 -5.73 -1.29
CA PHE A 135 2.62 -6.40 -1.64
C PHE A 135 2.59 -7.91 -1.33
N LEU A 136 1.97 -8.28 -0.21
CA LEU A 136 1.88 -9.65 0.25
C LEU A 136 0.88 -10.50 -0.55
N ILE A 137 0.00 -9.91 -1.37
CA ILE A 137 -1.01 -10.66 -2.15
C ILE A 137 -0.32 -11.69 -3.05
N HIS A 138 0.75 -11.29 -3.75
CA HIS A 138 1.48 -12.21 -4.62
C HIS A 138 2.17 -13.36 -3.86
N TYR A 139 2.63 -13.13 -2.63
CA TYR A 139 3.44 -14.12 -1.89
C TYR A 139 2.61 -15.05 -1.00
N VAL A 140 1.59 -14.51 -0.35
CA VAL A 140 0.79 -15.22 0.66
C VAL A 140 -0.71 -15.04 0.42
N GLY A 141 -1.10 -14.77 -0.82
CA GLY A 141 -2.49 -14.68 -1.25
C GLY A 141 -3.28 -15.90 -0.75
N LEU A 142 -3.27 -17.03 -1.44
CA LEU A 142 -4.05 -18.20 -0.99
C LEU A 142 -3.31 -19.10 0.00
N ALA A 143 -1.99 -18.90 0.20
CA ALA A 143 -1.21 -19.72 1.11
C ALA A 143 -1.72 -19.57 2.55
N HIS A 144 -2.21 -20.68 3.13
CA HIS A 144 -2.75 -20.76 4.50
C HIS A 144 -4.04 -19.94 4.73
N SER A 145 -4.75 -19.52 3.68
CA SER A 145 -6.04 -18.85 3.85
C SER A 145 -7.15 -19.81 4.27
N PRO A 146 -8.00 -19.47 5.26
CA PRO A 146 -9.20 -20.23 5.61
C PRO A 146 -10.31 -20.07 4.55
N ILE A 147 -10.20 -19.10 3.63
CA ILE A 147 -11.14 -18.85 2.54
C ILE A 147 -10.46 -19.28 1.22
N PRO A 148 -11.08 -20.18 0.42
CA PRO A 148 -10.45 -20.73 -0.79
C PRO A 148 -10.12 -19.70 -1.89
N VAL A 149 -10.72 -18.52 -1.80
CA VAL A 149 -10.71 -17.48 -2.85
C VAL A 149 -10.18 -16.13 -2.38
N ILE A 150 -10.01 -15.93 -1.07
CA ILE A 150 -9.57 -14.63 -0.52
C ILE A 150 -8.35 -14.88 0.33
N GLY A 151 -7.26 -14.19 0.03
CA GLY A 151 -6.05 -14.30 0.82
C GLY A 151 -6.00 -13.46 2.09
N TRP A 152 -5.21 -13.89 3.07
CA TRP A 152 -4.95 -13.08 4.28
C TRP A 152 -4.37 -11.72 3.95
N ALA A 153 -3.49 -11.65 2.95
CA ALA A 153 -2.94 -10.40 2.44
C ALA A 153 -4.02 -9.46 1.86
N SER A 154 -5.01 -10.01 1.14
CA SER A 154 -6.16 -9.25 0.63
C SER A 154 -7.00 -8.71 1.78
N ILE A 155 -7.33 -9.56 2.77
CA ILE A 155 -8.11 -9.15 3.95
C ILE A 155 -7.39 -8.02 4.70
N LEU A 156 -6.06 -8.13 4.84
CA LEU A 156 -5.24 -7.10 5.49
C LEU A 156 -5.28 -5.78 4.71
N ALA A 157 -5.10 -5.84 3.38
CA ALA A 157 -5.16 -4.67 2.51
C ALA A 157 -6.55 -4.00 2.59
N ASP A 158 -7.63 -4.77 2.43
CA ASP A 158 -9.00 -4.28 2.47
C ASP A 158 -9.35 -3.66 3.83
N SER A 159 -8.93 -4.31 4.92
CA SER A 159 -9.15 -3.79 6.29
C SER A 159 -8.41 -2.47 6.52
N ALA A 160 -7.19 -2.35 6.02
CA ALA A 160 -6.43 -1.11 6.09
C ALA A 160 -7.06 0.01 5.24
N GLY A 161 -7.54 -0.32 4.04
CA GLY A 161 -8.30 0.59 3.18
C GLY A 161 -9.59 1.08 3.86
N ALA A 162 -10.36 0.16 4.44
CA ALA A 162 -11.55 0.50 5.22
C ALA A 162 -11.23 1.42 6.41
N MET A 163 -10.11 1.19 7.10
CA MET A 163 -9.65 2.06 8.18
C MET A 163 -9.34 3.48 7.68
N LEU A 164 -8.72 3.63 6.51
CA LEU A 164 -8.50 4.96 5.90
C LEU A 164 -9.83 5.66 5.65
N ILE A 165 -10.81 4.96 5.07
CA ILE A 165 -12.15 5.50 4.80
C ILE A 165 -12.84 5.95 6.10
N ILE A 166 -12.82 5.12 7.14
CA ILE A 166 -13.40 5.47 8.46
C ILE A 166 -12.73 6.72 9.05
N VAL A 167 -11.41 6.83 8.92
CA VAL A 167 -10.70 8.03 9.38
C VAL A 167 -11.16 9.26 8.59
N LEU A 168 -11.25 9.18 7.26
CA LEU A 168 -11.70 10.30 6.43
C LEU A 168 -13.13 10.75 6.79
N ILE A 169 -14.05 9.80 6.99
CA ILE A 169 -15.40 10.08 7.46
C ILE A 169 -15.36 10.80 8.82
N GLY A 170 -14.51 10.33 9.75
CA GLY A 170 -14.34 10.97 11.05
C GLY A 170 -13.80 12.40 10.97
N GLN A 171 -12.92 12.69 10.00
CA GLN A 171 -12.42 14.06 9.77
C GLN A 171 -13.53 14.96 9.19
N ILE A 172 -14.33 14.45 8.24
CA ILE A 172 -15.46 15.18 7.63
C ILE A 172 -16.56 15.45 8.66
N TRP A 173 -16.90 14.48 9.50
CA TRP A 173 -17.90 14.69 10.57
C TRP A 173 -17.47 15.77 11.56
N GLY A 174 -16.15 15.92 11.74
CA GLY A 174 -15.56 16.93 12.61
C GLY A 174 -15.30 18.27 11.96
N SER A 175 -15.58 18.45 10.66
CA SER A 175 -15.39 19.73 9.94
C SER A 175 -16.59 20.67 10.02
#